data_AF-A0A497FGC3-F1
#
_entry.id   AF-A0A497FGC3-F1
#
_cell.length_a   1.000
_cell.length_b   1.000
_cell.length_c   1.000
_cell.angle_alpha   90.00
_cell.angle_beta   90.00
_cell.angle_gamma   90.00
#
_symmetry.space_group_name_H-M   'P 1'
#
loop_
_entity.id
_entity.type
_entity.pdbx_description
1 polymer ?
#
loop_
_entity_poly.entity_id
_entity_poly.type
_entity_poly.pdbx_seq_one_letter_code
_entity_poly.pdbx_strand_id
1 'polypeptide(L)'
;MMQSLIEYKVLKSYTTKDGKLIYISAVAKAKEYPYLKDYLSSAIDNFARDLSYEEVMGDILRKKVLEFLKKEGVSVENLEIAVSYRCPVCGASIELTPETVIYVCPYCGWAGDVSGKSRRILVWPSFDYEHILSSLRKVVRRRIRVSEAVLKYIPLWIVDVDAYVYYEGYYKVKRKKGYVTRYGRGEFKEKLLYPVIARLNAEIFADEELKENTVKSWNKLPPLDLDVELGKKIAKQVLAPEIEEGEALKVARDETENLYIERALRELGGRMAIDKKLTEFIADIKTSNPRLVLAPLWIITYSWRGSIYTAAVSGIDGKALRAELPLTLGKRLFYITAAYFTAIFLGGLLELVYRLGNSDDTGKLLLLILAGGVVGTLFFLRNAFKEYELWRR
;
A
#
# COMPACT_ATOMS: atom_id res chain seq x y z
N MET A 1 19.25 -56.23 -14.53
CA MET A 1 20.02 -55.34 -13.65
C MET A 1 19.47 -53.93 -13.82
N MET A 2 18.77 -53.38 -12.81
CA MET A 2 18.45 -51.95 -12.78
C MET A 2 19.78 -51.21 -12.62
N GLN A 3 20.23 -50.50 -13.66
CA GLN A 3 21.41 -49.64 -13.55
C GLN A 3 21.11 -48.57 -12.50
N SER A 4 21.92 -48.49 -11.45
CA SER A 4 21.78 -47.47 -10.41
C SER A 4 22.07 -46.09 -10.99
N LEU A 5 21.15 -45.15 -10.79
CA LEU A 5 21.34 -43.76 -11.19
C LEU A 5 22.33 -43.07 -10.27
N ILE A 6 23.18 -42.23 -10.86
CA ILE A 6 24.16 -41.42 -10.14
C ILE A 6 23.64 -39.98 -10.08
N GLU A 7 23.81 -39.32 -8.93
CA GLU A 7 23.51 -37.89 -8.76
C GLU A 7 24.74 -37.03 -9.01
N TYR A 8 24.63 -36.08 -9.94
CA TYR A 8 25.65 -35.09 -10.25
C TYR A 8 25.18 -33.71 -9.77
N LYS A 9 25.94 -33.09 -8.87
CA LYS A 9 25.57 -31.81 -8.22
C LYS A 9 26.55 -30.69 -8.60
N VAL A 10 26.00 -29.53 -8.98
CA VAL A 10 26.73 -28.29 -9.26
C VAL A 10 26.10 -27.15 -8.46
N LEU A 11 26.94 -26.38 -7.75
CA LEU A 11 26.51 -25.20 -7.03
C LEU A 11 27.39 -24.01 -7.41
N LYS A 12 26.76 -22.94 -7.92
CA LYS A 12 27.48 -21.74 -8.39
C LYS A 12 26.68 -20.47 -8.11
N SER A 13 27.39 -19.36 -7.96
CA SER A 13 26.81 -18.03 -7.80
C SER A 13 26.92 -17.23 -9.10
N TYR A 14 25.87 -16.51 -9.45
CA TYR A 14 25.83 -15.65 -10.64
C TYR A 14 25.09 -14.36 -10.34
N THR A 15 25.40 -13.33 -11.12
CA THR A 15 24.56 -12.15 -11.24
C THR A 15 23.72 -12.31 -12.50
N THR A 16 22.40 -12.25 -12.36
CA THR A 16 21.46 -12.34 -13.49
C THR A 16 21.55 -11.09 -14.37
N LYS A 17 20.93 -11.13 -15.55
CA LYS A 17 20.89 -10.00 -16.49
C LYS A 17 20.27 -8.73 -15.90
N ASP A 18 19.28 -8.89 -15.03
CA ASP A 18 18.63 -7.82 -14.25
C ASP A 18 19.39 -7.47 -12.96
N GLY A 19 20.61 -8.00 -12.79
CA GLY A 19 21.52 -7.58 -11.73
C GLY A 19 21.36 -8.28 -10.39
N LYS A 20 20.52 -9.31 -10.27
CA LYS A 20 20.28 -10.00 -8.98
C LYS A 20 21.35 -11.05 -8.72
N LEU A 21 21.94 -11.03 -7.53
CA LEU A 21 22.91 -12.03 -7.09
C LEU A 21 22.19 -13.32 -6.64
N ILE A 22 22.36 -14.40 -7.39
CA ILE A 22 21.70 -15.68 -7.14
C ILE A 22 22.69 -16.82 -6.97
N TYR A 23 22.20 -17.89 -6.33
CA TYR A 23 22.88 -19.16 -6.18
C TYR A 23 22.04 -20.23 -6.84
N ILE A 24 22.65 -20.92 -7.80
CA ILE A 24 22.05 -21.99 -8.58
C ILE A 24 22.60 -23.32 -8.06
N SER A 25 21.70 -24.21 -7.65
CA SER A 25 21.98 -25.58 -7.28
C SER A 25 21.32 -26.50 -8.31
N ALA A 26 22.11 -27.11 -9.17
CA ALA A 26 21.64 -28.05 -10.17
C ALA A 26 21.99 -29.50 -9.77
N VAL A 27 21.01 -30.39 -9.82
CA VAL A 27 21.12 -31.81 -9.52
C VAL A 27 20.61 -32.61 -10.71
N ALA A 28 21.50 -33.30 -11.41
CA ALA A 28 21.15 -34.21 -12.50
C ALA A 28 21.21 -35.66 -12.02
N LYS A 29 20.18 -36.45 -12.36
CA LYS A 29 20.14 -37.90 -12.21
C LYS A 29 20.28 -38.55 -13.57
N ALA A 30 21.33 -39.36 -13.74
CA ALA A 30 21.61 -40.03 -15.00
C ALA A 30 22.30 -41.37 -14.75
N LYS A 31 22.37 -42.18 -15.82
CA LYS A 31 23.30 -43.29 -15.88
C LYS A 31 24.74 -42.75 -15.84
N GLU A 32 25.68 -43.57 -15.39
CA GLU A 32 27.08 -43.18 -15.27
C GLU A 32 27.60 -42.58 -16.59
N TYR A 33 27.99 -41.31 -16.54
CA TYR A 33 28.50 -40.56 -17.68
C TYR A 33 29.74 -39.77 -17.24
N PRO A 34 30.92 -40.02 -17.82
CA PRO A 34 32.14 -39.27 -17.53
C PRO A 34 31.95 -37.77 -17.79
N TYR A 35 32.48 -36.91 -16.91
CA TYR A 35 32.45 -35.44 -17.06
C TYR A 35 31.07 -34.77 -17.07
N LEU A 36 29.97 -35.48 -16.77
CA LEU A 36 28.62 -34.88 -16.73
C LEU A 36 28.55 -33.64 -15.81
N LYS A 37 29.28 -33.67 -14.70
CA LYS A 37 29.38 -32.52 -13.79
C LYS A 37 29.95 -31.28 -14.49
N ASP A 38 30.96 -31.45 -15.33
CA ASP A 38 31.63 -30.36 -16.05
C ASP A 38 30.76 -29.84 -17.20
N TYR A 39 30.08 -30.72 -17.92
CA TYR A 39 29.06 -30.34 -18.92
C TYR A 39 27.92 -29.55 -18.29
N LEU A 40 27.37 -30.02 -17.16
CA LEU A 40 26.31 -29.34 -16.43
C LEU A 40 26.77 -27.96 -15.93
N SER A 41 27.98 -27.89 -15.38
CA SER A 41 28.61 -26.64 -14.93
C SER A 41 28.80 -25.64 -16.07
N SER A 42 29.24 -26.10 -17.24
CA SER A 42 29.46 -25.27 -18.43
C SER A 42 28.15 -24.79 -19.04
N ALA A 43 27.12 -25.65 -19.06
CA ALA A 43 25.78 -25.28 -19.50
C ALA A 43 25.20 -24.13 -18.66
N ILE A 44 25.35 -24.19 -17.34
CA ILE A 44 24.87 -23.13 -16.45
C ILE A 44 25.66 -21.82 -16.68
N ASP A 45 26.99 -21.89 -16.81
CA ASP A 45 27.83 -20.70 -17.09
C ASP A 45 27.40 -19.98 -18.38
N ASN A 46 27.08 -20.76 -19.43
CA ASN A 46 26.71 -20.25 -20.74
C ASN A 46 25.35 -19.52 -20.75
N PHE A 47 24.40 -19.90 -19.88
CA PHE A 47 23.04 -19.37 -19.95
C PHE A 47 22.66 -18.46 -18.79
N ALA A 48 23.17 -18.72 -17.58
CA ALA A 48 22.67 -18.04 -16.37
C ALA A 48 22.89 -16.52 -16.38
N ARG A 49 23.95 -16.03 -17.03
CA ARG A 49 24.27 -14.60 -17.13
C ARG A 49 23.36 -13.81 -18.06
N ASP A 50 22.79 -14.49 -19.06
CA ASP A 50 21.98 -13.86 -20.10
C ASP A 50 20.48 -13.85 -19.78
N LEU A 51 20.09 -14.51 -18.69
CA LEU A 51 18.70 -14.65 -18.25
C LEU A 51 18.39 -13.69 -17.07
N SER A 52 17.15 -13.22 -17.01
CA SER A 52 16.63 -12.49 -15.86
C SER A 52 16.40 -13.43 -14.66
N TYR A 53 16.22 -12.87 -13.46
CA TYR A 53 15.87 -13.64 -12.27
C TYR A 53 14.63 -14.51 -12.46
N GLU A 54 13.57 -13.98 -13.07
CA GLU A 54 12.34 -14.74 -13.33
C GLU A 54 12.57 -15.88 -14.31
N GLU A 55 13.37 -15.67 -15.35
CA GLU A 55 13.71 -16.71 -16.32
C GLU A 55 14.58 -17.82 -15.70
N VAL A 56 15.45 -17.47 -14.76
CA VAL A 56 16.31 -18.42 -14.04
C VAL A 56 15.53 -19.18 -12.95
N MET A 57 14.66 -18.50 -12.20
CA MET A 57 13.77 -19.11 -11.20
C MET A 57 12.68 -19.99 -11.84
N GLY A 58 12.22 -19.62 -13.03
CA GLY A 58 11.29 -20.41 -13.82
C GLY A 58 11.95 -21.62 -14.49
N ASP A 59 11.32 -22.13 -15.55
CA ASP A 59 11.78 -23.36 -16.21
C ASP A 59 12.69 -23.10 -17.43
N ILE A 60 12.96 -21.83 -17.77
CA ILE A 60 13.72 -21.46 -18.98
C ILE A 60 15.18 -21.91 -18.87
N LEU A 61 15.85 -21.65 -17.74
CA LEU A 61 17.22 -22.13 -17.54
C LEU A 61 17.29 -23.65 -17.63
N ARG A 62 16.38 -24.37 -16.96
CA ARG A 62 16.32 -25.83 -16.99
C ARG A 62 16.15 -26.35 -18.41
N LYS A 63 15.22 -25.78 -19.19
CA LYS A 63 15.02 -26.14 -20.60
C LYS A 63 16.27 -25.95 -21.43
N LYS A 64 16.95 -24.80 -21.32
CA LYS A 64 18.20 -24.52 -22.06
C LYS A 64 19.32 -25.49 -21.70
N VAL A 65 19.46 -25.83 -20.41
CA VAL A 65 20.44 -26.82 -19.95
C VAL A 65 20.12 -28.21 -20.51
N LEU A 66 18.86 -28.64 -20.50
CA LEU A 66 18.45 -29.92 -21.09
C LEU A 66 18.72 -29.98 -22.60
N GLU A 67 18.43 -28.90 -23.33
CA GLU A 67 18.70 -28.81 -24.77
C GLU A 67 20.21 -28.85 -25.07
N PHE A 68 21.03 -28.20 -24.25
CA PHE A 68 22.49 -28.26 -24.35
C PHE A 68 23.01 -29.68 -24.09
N LEU A 69 22.59 -30.31 -23.00
CA LEU A 69 22.99 -31.68 -22.67
C LEU A 69 22.59 -32.67 -23.78
N LYS A 70 21.40 -32.51 -24.37
CA LYS A 70 20.94 -33.33 -25.49
C LYS A 70 21.79 -33.15 -26.75
N LYS A 71 22.24 -31.93 -27.06
CA LYS A 71 23.15 -31.65 -28.19
C LYS A 71 24.52 -32.31 -28.00
N GLU A 72 25.01 -32.35 -26.76
CA GLU A 72 26.24 -33.04 -26.38
C GLU A 72 26.08 -34.57 -26.26
N GLY A 73 24.92 -35.13 -26.63
CA GLY A 73 24.66 -36.57 -26.60
C GLY A 73 24.38 -37.14 -25.20
N VAL A 74 24.19 -36.28 -24.19
CA VAL A 74 23.94 -36.67 -22.81
C VAL A 74 22.44 -36.85 -22.56
N SER A 75 22.04 -38.03 -22.07
CA SER A 75 20.68 -38.29 -21.60
C SER A 75 20.63 -38.28 -20.07
N VAL A 76 19.81 -37.39 -19.52
CA VAL A 76 19.51 -37.30 -18.09
C VAL A 76 18.07 -37.73 -17.83
N GLU A 77 17.83 -38.50 -16.77
CA GLU A 77 16.47 -38.92 -16.39
C GLU A 77 15.73 -37.82 -15.66
N ASN A 78 16.44 -37.07 -14.83
CA ASN A 78 15.90 -35.90 -14.15
C ASN A 78 16.97 -34.83 -14.00
N LEU A 79 16.55 -33.57 -14.09
CA LEU A 79 17.35 -32.40 -13.79
C LEU A 79 16.50 -31.48 -12.91
N GLU A 80 16.97 -31.25 -11.69
CA GLU A 80 16.40 -30.30 -10.76
C GLU A 80 17.33 -29.09 -10.66
N ILE A 81 16.80 -27.90 -10.86
CA ILE A 81 17.52 -26.65 -10.67
C ILE A 81 16.78 -25.87 -9.59
N ALA A 82 17.44 -25.64 -8.46
CA ALA A 82 16.97 -24.78 -7.39
C ALA A 82 17.77 -23.48 -7.42
N VAL A 83 17.07 -22.36 -7.36
CA VAL A 83 17.65 -21.03 -7.37
C VAL A 83 17.27 -20.33 -6.07
N SER A 84 18.25 -19.68 -5.45
CA SER A 84 18.06 -18.97 -4.19
C SER A 84 18.82 -17.66 -4.20
N TYR A 85 18.25 -16.63 -3.61
CA TYR A 85 18.98 -15.42 -3.28
C TYR A 85 19.80 -15.67 -2.01
N ARG A 86 21.05 -15.18 -1.94
CA ARG A 86 21.79 -15.19 -0.67
C ARG A 86 22.32 -13.81 -0.33
N CYS A 87 22.27 -13.49 0.96
CA CYS A 87 22.80 -12.24 1.48
C CYS A 87 24.30 -12.10 1.12
N PRO A 88 24.73 -10.96 0.54
CA PRO A 88 26.12 -10.76 0.15
C PRO A 88 27.08 -10.65 1.34
N VAL A 89 26.56 -10.41 2.56
CA VAL A 89 27.36 -10.24 3.77
C VAL A 89 27.51 -11.54 4.55
N CYS A 90 26.42 -12.27 4.80
CA CYS A 90 26.45 -13.47 5.65
C CYS A 90 26.23 -14.79 4.89
N GLY A 91 25.89 -14.75 3.60
CA GLY A 91 25.64 -15.94 2.80
C GLY A 91 24.34 -16.70 3.11
N ALA A 92 23.50 -16.20 4.02
CA ALA A 92 22.22 -16.83 4.34
C ALA A 92 21.24 -16.77 3.16
N SER A 93 20.47 -17.84 2.97
CA SER A 93 19.39 -17.90 1.96
C SER A 93 18.26 -16.96 2.35
N ILE A 94 17.84 -16.10 1.42
CA ILE A 94 16.77 -15.12 1.60
C ILE A 94 15.63 -15.45 0.65
N GLU A 95 14.41 -15.49 1.18
CA GLU A 95 13.21 -15.57 0.38
C GLU A 95 12.81 -14.15 -0.04
N LEU A 96 12.80 -13.90 -1.35
CA LEU A 96 12.43 -12.62 -1.95
C LEU A 96 11.33 -12.86 -2.97
N THR A 97 10.40 -11.91 -3.08
CA THR A 97 9.43 -11.91 -4.20
C THR A 97 10.10 -11.35 -5.46
N PRO A 98 9.62 -11.69 -6.67
CA PRO A 98 10.16 -11.14 -7.91
C PRO A 98 10.21 -9.60 -7.95
N GLU A 99 9.23 -8.95 -7.31
CA GLU A 99 9.05 -7.50 -7.23
C GLU A 99 9.91 -6.84 -6.15
N THR A 100 10.50 -7.62 -5.24
CA THR A 100 11.34 -7.06 -4.18
C THR A 100 12.57 -6.35 -4.78
N VAL A 101 12.75 -5.07 -4.47
CA VAL A 101 13.88 -4.24 -4.90
C VAL A 101 14.92 -4.12 -3.79
N ILE A 102 14.47 -3.94 -2.54
CA ILE A 102 15.30 -3.74 -1.36
C ILE A 102 14.85 -4.70 -0.26
N TYR A 103 15.77 -5.15 0.60
CA TYR A 103 15.42 -5.97 1.74
C TYR A 103 16.33 -5.72 2.95
N VAL A 104 15.89 -6.17 4.12
CA VAL A 104 16.69 -6.24 5.35
C VAL A 104 16.89 -7.71 5.69
N CYS A 105 18.15 -8.14 5.81
CA CYS A 105 18.49 -9.53 6.08
C CYS A 105 18.07 -9.95 7.50
N PRO A 106 17.23 -10.99 7.67
CA PRO A 106 16.79 -11.43 8.99
C PRO A 106 17.85 -12.17 9.81
N TYR A 107 19.01 -12.47 9.21
CA TYR A 107 20.08 -13.20 9.86
C TYR A 107 21.16 -12.26 10.41
N CYS A 108 21.70 -11.39 9.55
CA CYS A 108 22.76 -10.47 9.94
C CYS A 108 22.30 -9.02 10.08
N GLY A 109 21.11 -8.63 9.62
CA GLY A 109 20.64 -7.24 9.70
C GLY A 109 21.13 -6.30 8.60
N TRP A 110 21.91 -6.80 7.63
CA TRP A 110 22.32 -6.00 6.45
C TRP A 110 21.12 -5.53 5.65
N ALA A 111 21.16 -4.30 5.15
CA ALA A 111 20.13 -3.70 4.33
C ALA A 111 20.70 -3.22 2.99
N GLY A 112 20.01 -3.56 1.90
CA GLY A 112 20.46 -3.19 0.58
C GLY A 112 19.54 -3.68 -0.52
N ASP A 113 19.91 -3.38 -1.75
CA ASP A 113 19.14 -3.81 -2.91
C ASP A 113 19.42 -5.28 -3.27
N VAL A 114 18.53 -5.84 -4.09
CA VAL A 114 18.68 -7.20 -4.62
C VAL A 114 19.91 -7.37 -5.50
N SER A 115 20.57 -6.29 -5.94
CA SER A 115 21.87 -6.38 -6.63
C SER A 115 23.06 -6.56 -5.69
N GLY A 116 22.81 -6.54 -4.37
CA GLY A 116 23.84 -6.69 -3.34
C GLY A 116 24.53 -5.38 -2.96
N LYS A 117 24.01 -4.23 -3.41
CA LYS A 117 24.56 -2.92 -3.01
C LYS A 117 23.89 -2.45 -1.73
N SER A 118 24.72 -1.99 -0.79
CA SER A 118 24.25 -1.42 0.47
C SER A 118 23.40 -0.18 0.20
N ARG A 119 22.29 -0.03 0.94
CA ARG A 119 21.42 1.15 0.87
C ARG A 119 21.26 1.74 2.25
N ARG A 120 21.32 3.07 2.32
CA ARG A 120 20.98 3.82 3.54
C ARG A 120 19.47 3.76 3.72
N ILE A 121 19.01 3.15 4.81
CA ILE A 121 17.60 3.07 5.18
C ILE A 121 17.42 3.78 6.51
N LEU A 122 16.39 4.61 6.61
CA LEU A 122 16.01 5.24 7.87
C LEU A 122 14.89 4.45 8.53
N VAL A 123 14.75 4.56 9.84
CA VAL A 123 13.73 3.82 10.60
C VAL A 123 13.28 4.61 11.83
N TRP A 124 11.99 4.52 12.13
CA TRP A 124 11.49 4.89 13.46
C TRP A 124 11.44 3.67 14.36
N PRO A 125 12.08 3.69 15.55
CA PRO A 125 11.84 2.64 16.53
C PRO A 125 10.35 2.66 16.93
N SER A 126 9.79 1.49 17.18
CA SER A 126 8.38 1.36 17.56
C SER A 126 8.21 1.52 19.08
N PHE A 127 7.13 2.19 19.50
CA PHE A 127 6.62 2.06 20.85
C PHE A 127 6.26 0.61 21.19
N ASP A 128 6.37 0.26 22.48
CA ASP A 128 6.02 -1.07 22.96
C ASP A 128 4.52 -1.38 22.88
N TYR A 129 4.21 -2.66 22.96
CA TYR A 129 2.85 -3.18 22.87
C TYR A 129 1.89 -2.57 23.89
N GLU A 130 2.32 -2.37 25.15
CA GLU A 130 1.46 -1.87 26.22
C GLU A 130 1.10 -0.40 26.01
N HIS A 131 2.06 0.41 25.56
CA HIS A 131 1.82 1.80 25.18
C HIS A 131 0.79 1.87 24.05
N ILE A 132 0.98 1.06 23.02
CA ILE A 132 0.10 0.98 21.85
C ILE A 132 -1.32 0.57 22.25
N LEU A 133 -1.46 -0.47 23.08
CA LEU A 133 -2.76 -0.91 23.60
C LEU A 133 -3.43 0.15 24.45
N SER A 134 -2.67 0.89 25.26
CA SER A 134 -3.22 1.95 26.11
C SER A 134 -3.85 3.06 25.26
N SER A 135 -3.20 3.44 24.15
CA SER A 135 -3.70 4.42 23.19
C SER A 135 -4.94 3.92 22.47
N LEU A 136 -4.96 2.66 22.04
CA LEU A 136 -6.14 2.05 21.43
C LEU A 136 -7.34 2.02 22.39
N ARG A 137 -7.13 1.62 23.65
CA ARG A 137 -8.19 1.57 24.68
C ARG A 137 -8.81 2.95 24.93
N LYS A 138 -8.03 4.04 24.86
CA LYS A 138 -8.54 5.43 24.98
C LYS A 138 -9.49 5.82 23.85
N VAL A 139 -9.27 5.30 22.64
CA VAL A 139 -10.12 5.54 21.47
C VAL A 139 -11.36 4.66 21.51
N VAL A 140 -11.19 3.35 21.76
CA VAL A 140 -12.32 2.40 21.75
C VAL A 140 -13.25 2.60 22.95
N ARG A 141 -12.70 3.08 24.09
CA ARG A 141 -13.44 3.37 25.34
C ARG A 141 -14.27 2.20 25.86
N ARG A 142 -13.84 0.97 25.59
CA ARG A 142 -14.50 -0.27 26.01
C ARG A 142 -13.46 -1.30 26.42
N ARG A 143 -13.89 -2.30 27.20
CA ARG A 143 -13.08 -3.48 27.49
C ARG A 143 -13.05 -4.36 26.24
N ILE A 144 -11.91 -4.36 25.56
CA ILE A 144 -11.64 -5.16 24.37
C ILE A 144 -10.81 -6.39 24.75
N ARG A 145 -10.99 -7.49 24.03
CA ARG A 145 -10.08 -8.63 24.06
C ARG A 145 -9.26 -8.59 22.77
N VAL A 146 -7.95 -8.43 22.89
CA VAL A 146 -7.05 -8.46 21.73
C VAL A 146 -6.93 -9.91 21.25
N SER A 147 -7.22 -10.14 19.98
CA SER A 147 -7.08 -11.44 19.34
C SER A 147 -5.69 -11.58 18.73
N GLU A 148 -5.23 -10.54 18.03
CA GLU A 148 -3.93 -10.51 17.38
C GLU A 148 -3.40 -9.07 17.38
N ALA A 149 -2.08 -8.92 17.48
CA ALA A 149 -1.41 -7.65 17.29
C ALA A 149 -0.11 -7.87 16.53
N VAL A 150 -0.05 -7.29 15.33
CA VAL A 150 1.07 -7.46 14.41
C VAL A 150 1.74 -6.11 14.21
N LEU A 151 3.03 -6.04 14.52
CA LEU A 151 3.89 -4.93 14.13
C LEU A 151 4.44 -5.21 12.73
N LYS A 152 4.21 -4.26 11.82
CA LYS A 152 4.85 -4.22 10.49
C LYS A 152 5.61 -2.92 10.31
N TYR A 153 6.76 -3.01 9.67
CA TYR A 153 7.50 -1.83 9.20
C TYR A 153 7.15 -1.61 7.74
N ILE A 154 6.38 -0.55 7.51
CA ILE A 154 5.92 -0.14 6.18
C ILE A 154 7.03 0.69 5.54
N PRO A 155 7.54 0.33 4.35
CA PRO A 155 8.53 1.13 3.67
C PRO A 155 7.87 2.32 2.95
N LEU A 156 8.40 3.52 3.16
CA LEU A 156 8.00 4.73 2.46
C LEU A 156 9.22 5.43 1.85
N TRP A 157 9.07 5.93 0.64
CA TRP A 157 9.96 6.94 0.09
C TRP A 157 9.48 8.32 0.52
N ILE A 158 10.29 9.02 1.32
CA ILE A 158 10.02 10.41 1.70
C ILE A 158 10.78 11.33 0.74
N VAL A 159 10.01 11.99 -0.13
CA VAL A 159 10.51 12.81 -1.24
C VAL A 159 10.40 14.30 -0.89
N ASP A 160 11.45 15.07 -1.17
CA ASP A 160 11.38 16.53 -1.12
C ASP A 160 10.67 17.05 -2.38
N VAL A 161 9.62 17.85 -2.21
CA VAL A 161 8.86 18.45 -3.30
C VAL A 161 8.88 19.97 -3.21
N ASP A 162 9.31 20.61 -4.29
CA ASP A 162 9.18 22.06 -4.52
C ASP A 162 8.09 22.26 -5.58
N ALA A 163 6.96 22.81 -5.14
CA ALA A 163 5.77 22.95 -5.98
C ALA A 163 5.45 24.43 -6.21
N TYR A 164 5.41 24.80 -7.49
CA TYR A 164 4.81 26.04 -7.95
C TYR A 164 3.59 25.71 -8.81
N VAL A 165 2.41 26.16 -8.39
CA VAL A 165 1.17 25.90 -9.09
C VAL A 165 0.41 27.20 -9.29
N TYR A 166 -0.04 27.45 -10.51
CA TYR A 166 -0.93 28.53 -10.86
C TYR A 166 -2.25 27.95 -11.36
N TYR A 167 -3.37 28.54 -10.95
CA TYR A 167 -4.68 28.11 -11.44
C TYR A 167 -5.62 29.28 -11.66
N GLU A 168 -6.48 29.12 -12.66
CA GLU A 168 -7.65 29.95 -12.89
C GLU A 168 -8.90 29.08 -13.04
N GLY A 169 -10.05 29.64 -12.69
CA GLY A 169 -11.30 28.95 -12.87
C GLY A 169 -12.50 29.83 -12.62
N TYR A 170 -13.67 29.22 -12.75
CA TYR A 170 -14.93 29.85 -12.38
C TYR A 170 -15.69 29.02 -11.36
N TYR A 171 -16.58 29.70 -10.65
CA TYR A 171 -17.47 29.12 -9.66
C TYR A 171 -18.79 29.88 -9.63
N LYS A 172 -19.87 29.21 -9.23
CA LYS A 172 -21.19 29.83 -9.05
C LYS A 172 -21.45 30.14 -7.60
N VAL A 173 -22.05 31.30 -7.34
CA VAL A 173 -22.52 31.71 -6.00
C VAL A 173 -24.01 31.94 -6.04
N LYS A 174 -24.74 31.38 -5.07
CA LYS A 174 -26.18 31.60 -4.92
C LYS A 174 -26.46 33.01 -4.40
N ARG A 175 -27.34 33.75 -5.08
CA ARG A 175 -27.89 35.04 -4.65
C ARG A 175 -29.42 34.95 -4.54
N LYS A 176 -30.05 36.00 -3.97
CA LYS A 176 -31.50 36.08 -3.77
C LYS A 176 -32.33 35.82 -5.04
N LYS A 177 -31.81 36.13 -6.24
CA LYS A 177 -32.49 35.99 -7.54
C LYS A 177 -31.71 35.13 -8.54
N GLY A 178 -31.05 34.06 -8.10
CA GLY A 178 -30.38 33.09 -8.99
C GLY A 178 -28.91 32.88 -8.69
N TYR A 179 -28.17 32.34 -9.65
CA TYR A 179 -26.74 32.06 -9.53
C TYR A 179 -25.92 33.05 -10.34
N VAL A 180 -24.81 33.52 -9.77
CA VAL A 180 -23.86 34.37 -10.48
C VAL A 180 -22.56 33.60 -10.63
N THR A 181 -22.09 33.47 -11.86
CA THR A 181 -20.75 32.94 -12.16
C THR A 181 -19.71 34.00 -11.84
N ARG A 182 -18.66 33.59 -11.12
CA ARG A 182 -17.50 34.41 -10.80
C ARG A 182 -16.25 33.69 -11.22
N TYR A 183 -15.22 34.46 -11.51
CA TYR A 183 -13.89 33.95 -11.83
C TYR A 183 -12.99 34.14 -10.62
N GLY A 184 -12.05 33.22 -10.46
CA GLY A 184 -11.02 33.27 -9.43
C GLY A 184 -9.73 32.70 -9.97
N ARG A 185 -8.64 33.18 -9.41
CA ARG A 185 -7.30 32.68 -9.67
C ARG A 185 -6.54 32.59 -8.36
N GLY A 186 -5.51 31.76 -8.33
CA GLY A 186 -4.64 31.62 -7.19
C GLY A 186 -3.32 30.97 -7.57
N GLU A 187 -2.38 31.01 -6.64
CA GLU A 187 -1.09 30.38 -6.78
C GLU A 187 -0.69 29.68 -5.48
N PHE A 188 0.06 28.60 -5.61
CA PHE A 188 0.71 27.89 -4.52
C PHE A 188 2.21 27.90 -4.77
N LYS A 189 2.98 28.24 -3.74
CA LYS A 189 4.44 28.15 -3.75
C LYS A 189 4.92 27.58 -2.43
N GLU A 190 5.15 26.28 -2.41
CA GLU A 190 5.40 25.55 -1.17
C GLU A 190 6.50 24.50 -1.36
N LYS A 191 7.24 24.26 -0.27
CA LYS A 191 8.13 23.12 -0.14
C LYS A 191 7.55 22.17 0.88
N LEU A 192 7.39 20.90 0.51
CA LEU A 192 6.82 19.88 1.39
C LEU A 192 7.54 18.54 1.25
N LEU A 193 7.30 17.67 2.22
CA LEU A 193 7.68 16.26 2.15
C LEU A 193 6.49 15.46 1.66
N TYR A 194 6.69 14.66 0.62
CA TYR A 194 5.66 13.78 0.10
C TYR A 194 6.04 12.31 0.36
N PRO A 195 5.23 11.56 1.13
CA PRO A 195 5.45 10.15 1.43
C PRO A 195 4.81 9.24 0.38
N VAL A 196 5.61 8.42 -0.30
CA VAL A 196 5.15 7.39 -1.23
C VAL A 196 5.32 6.03 -0.58
N ILE A 197 4.27 5.21 -0.52
CA ILE A 197 4.37 3.83 -0.01
C ILE A 197 5.17 3.02 -1.02
N ALA A 198 6.27 2.41 -0.60
CA ALA A 198 7.19 1.72 -1.49
C ALA A 198 6.76 0.28 -1.81
N ARG A 199 5.45 0.03 -1.98
CA ARG A 199 4.89 -1.28 -2.32
C ARG A 199 3.85 -1.15 -3.42
N LEU A 200 3.83 -2.11 -4.32
CA LEU A 200 2.89 -2.16 -5.44
C LEU A 200 1.55 -2.71 -4.95
N ASN A 201 0.45 -2.03 -5.30
CA ASN A 201 -0.93 -2.50 -5.07
C ASN A 201 -1.24 -2.92 -3.62
N ALA A 202 -0.53 -2.37 -2.63
CA ALA A 202 -0.72 -2.72 -1.23
C ALA A 202 -1.78 -1.83 -0.58
N GLU A 203 -3.02 -2.32 -0.48
CA GLU A 203 -4.00 -1.72 0.43
C GLU A 203 -3.58 -1.99 1.88
N ILE A 204 -2.86 -1.04 2.48
CA ILE A 204 -2.47 -1.09 3.88
C ILE A 204 -3.55 -0.41 4.70
N PHE A 205 -4.04 -1.09 5.74
CA PHE A 205 -5.00 -0.48 6.65
C PHE A 205 -4.41 0.77 7.32
N ALA A 206 -5.01 1.94 7.04
CA ALA A 206 -4.57 3.25 7.49
C ALA A 206 -3.29 3.80 6.81
N ASP A 207 -3.08 3.41 5.56
CA ASP A 207 -2.08 3.97 4.64
C ASP A 207 -2.04 5.50 4.60
N GLU A 208 -3.17 6.15 4.34
CA GLU A 208 -3.24 7.61 4.21
C GLU A 208 -2.96 8.31 5.55
N GLU A 209 -3.52 7.80 6.65
CA GLU A 209 -3.22 8.35 7.99
C GLU A 209 -1.75 8.11 8.40
N LEU A 210 -1.12 7.02 7.93
CA LEU A 210 0.30 6.74 8.15
C LEU A 210 1.17 7.71 7.34
N LYS A 211 0.85 7.94 6.05
CA LYS A 211 1.49 8.95 5.21
C LYS A 211 1.49 10.31 5.91
N GLU A 212 0.32 10.80 6.35
CA GLU A 212 0.25 12.05 7.09
C GLU A 212 1.05 12.04 8.40
N ASN A 213 1.00 10.93 9.15
CA ASN A 213 1.71 10.80 10.42
C ASN A 213 3.23 10.86 10.26
N THR A 214 3.78 10.27 9.20
CA THR A 214 5.22 10.30 8.91
C THR A 214 5.70 11.73 8.64
N VAL A 215 4.99 12.49 7.79
CA VAL A 215 5.31 13.90 7.51
C VAL A 215 5.21 14.76 8.76
N LYS A 216 4.13 14.61 9.56
CA LYS A 216 3.93 15.35 10.81
C LYS A 216 5.00 15.02 11.86
N SER A 217 5.52 13.79 11.85
CA SER A 217 6.51 13.32 12.83
C SER A 217 7.94 13.64 12.42
N TRP A 218 8.24 13.78 11.11
CA TRP A 218 9.58 13.98 10.58
C TRP A 218 10.46 14.98 11.35
N ASN A 219 9.92 16.16 11.66
CA ASN A 219 10.67 17.20 12.36
C ASN A 219 10.65 17.03 13.89
N LYS A 220 9.60 16.42 14.45
CA LYS A 220 9.41 16.28 15.91
C LYS A 220 10.16 15.08 16.47
N LEU A 221 10.22 14.02 15.68
CA LEU A 221 10.84 12.74 15.95
C LEU A 221 11.54 12.35 14.64
N PRO A 222 12.76 12.81 14.37
CA PRO A 222 13.47 12.43 13.17
C PRO A 222 13.79 10.93 13.19
N PRO A 223 13.69 10.22 12.04
CA PRO A 223 14.05 8.81 11.97
C PRO A 223 15.56 8.62 12.09
N LEU A 224 15.96 7.45 12.56
CA LEU A 224 17.35 7.08 12.77
C LEU A 224 17.87 6.29 11.56
N ASP A 225 19.19 6.26 11.38
CA ASP A 225 19.81 5.31 10.46
C ASP A 225 19.60 3.88 10.95
N LEU A 226 19.23 2.97 10.03
CA LEU A 226 19.06 1.56 10.35
C LEU A 226 20.44 0.91 10.54
N ASP A 227 20.80 0.67 11.79
CA ASP A 227 21.95 -0.14 12.13
C ASP A 227 21.68 -1.65 12.00
N VAL A 228 22.75 -2.43 12.06
CA VAL A 228 22.75 -3.89 11.86
C VAL A 228 22.00 -4.63 12.99
N GLU A 229 22.12 -4.18 14.23
CA GLU A 229 21.47 -4.82 15.39
C GLU A 229 19.96 -4.60 15.34
N LEU A 230 19.54 -3.36 15.10
CA LEU A 230 18.14 -3.01 14.91
C LEU A 230 17.58 -3.70 13.67
N GLY A 231 18.31 -3.70 12.55
CA GLY A 231 17.97 -4.42 11.32
C GLY A 231 17.68 -5.88 11.59
N LYS A 232 18.57 -6.59 12.29
CA LYS A 232 18.37 -8.00 12.66
C LYS A 232 17.12 -8.21 13.51
N LYS A 233 16.81 -7.29 14.42
CA LYS A 233 15.64 -7.37 15.30
C LYS A 233 14.32 -7.19 14.55
N ILE A 234 14.28 -6.28 13.57
CA ILE A 234 13.04 -5.87 12.90
C ILE A 234 12.83 -6.52 11.52
N ALA A 235 13.86 -7.13 10.93
CA ALA A 235 13.84 -7.61 9.54
C ALA A 235 12.62 -8.47 9.20
N LYS A 236 12.18 -9.35 10.11
CA LYS A 236 11.01 -10.22 9.89
C LYS A 236 9.67 -9.46 9.86
N GLN A 237 9.64 -8.26 10.42
CA GLN A 237 8.49 -7.36 10.44
C GLN A 237 8.54 -6.34 9.29
N VAL A 238 9.67 -6.20 8.60
CA VAL A 238 9.82 -5.29 7.45
C VAL A 238 9.09 -5.86 6.26
N LEU A 239 8.21 -5.05 5.67
CA LEU A 239 7.70 -5.33 4.34
C LEU A 239 8.74 -4.88 3.32
N ALA A 240 9.09 -5.76 2.38
CA ALA A 240 10.08 -5.47 1.37
C ALA A 240 9.60 -4.33 0.44
N PRO A 241 10.43 -3.30 0.19
CA PRO A 241 10.17 -2.33 -0.85
C PRO A 241 10.15 -2.97 -2.25
N GLU A 242 9.13 -2.61 -3.03
CA GLU A 242 8.91 -3.07 -4.41
C GLU A 242 8.97 -1.92 -5.43
N ILE A 243 8.97 -0.67 -4.96
CA ILE A 243 9.07 0.53 -5.81
C ILE A 243 10.50 1.07 -5.73
N GLU A 244 11.11 1.30 -6.89
CA GLU A 244 12.44 1.90 -7.01
C GLU A 244 12.45 3.41 -6.76
N GLU A 245 13.64 3.95 -6.49
CA GLU A 245 13.86 5.38 -6.23
C GLU A 245 13.30 6.29 -7.35
N GLY A 246 13.63 6.00 -8.60
CA GLY A 246 13.22 6.80 -9.76
C GLY A 246 11.72 6.74 -10.04
N GLU A 247 11.09 5.61 -9.72
CA GLU A 247 9.64 5.45 -9.81
C GLU A 247 8.94 6.22 -8.69
N ALA A 248 9.44 6.16 -7.46
CA ALA A 248 8.91 6.92 -6.34
C ALA A 248 8.91 8.43 -6.58
N LEU A 249 9.93 8.96 -7.25
CA LEU A 249 9.97 10.38 -7.66
C LEU A 249 8.84 10.74 -8.63
N LYS A 250 8.54 9.87 -9.60
CA LYS A 250 7.43 10.07 -10.54
C LYS A 250 6.08 9.99 -9.84
N VAL A 251 5.88 8.96 -9.01
CA VAL A 251 4.65 8.81 -8.20
C VAL A 251 4.43 10.02 -7.31
N ALA A 252 5.47 10.50 -6.61
CA ALA A 252 5.38 11.68 -5.77
C ALA A 252 4.98 12.93 -6.56
N ARG A 253 5.51 13.11 -7.78
CA ARG A 253 5.15 14.21 -8.66
C ARG A 253 3.68 14.15 -9.05
N ASP A 254 3.23 13.01 -9.57
CA ASP A 254 1.89 12.81 -10.10
C ASP A 254 0.83 12.93 -8.98
N GLU A 255 1.06 12.31 -7.83
CA GLU A 255 0.16 12.41 -6.68
C GLU A 255 0.14 13.84 -6.09
N THR A 256 1.27 14.56 -6.09
CA THR A 256 1.31 15.96 -5.66
C THR A 256 0.53 16.87 -6.62
N GLU A 257 0.61 16.63 -7.93
CA GLU A 257 -0.18 17.37 -8.92
C GLU A 257 -1.68 17.22 -8.64
N ASN A 258 -2.13 15.97 -8.45
CA ASN A 258 -3.52 15.67 -8.09
C ASN A 258 -3.96 16.36 -6.79
N LEU A 259 -3.10 16.34 -5.77
CA LEU A 259 -3.34 17.06 -4.51
C LEU A 259 -3.58 18.56 -4.73
N TYR A 260 -2.78 19.19 -5.60
CA TYR A 260 -2.93 20.62 -5.90
C TYR A 260 -4.14 20.93 -6.78
N ILE A 261 -4.56 20.03 -7.67
CA ILE A 261 -5.83 20.16 -8.39
C ILE A 261 -6.99 20.22 -7.38
N GLU A 262 -7.05 19.29 -6.43
CA GLU A 262 -8.09 19.28 -5.40
C GLU A 262 -8.03 20.51 -4.49
N ARG A 263 -6.82 20.96 -4.14
CA ARG A 263 -6.63 22.17 -3.33
C ARG A 263 -7.07 23.43 -4.07
N ALA A 264 -6.70 23.58 -5.34
CA ALA A 264 -7.13 24.68 -6.20
C ALA A 264 -8.66 24.75 -6.28
N LEU A 265 -9.33 23.62 -6.51
CA LEU A 265 -10.81 23.53 -6.51
C LEU A 265 -11.41 23.89 -5.15
N ARG A 266 -10.79 23.48 -4.03
CA ARG A 266 -11.28 23.84 -2.69
C ARG A 266 -11.17 25.34 -2.43
N GLU A 267 -10.05 25.96 -2.78
CA GLU A 267 -9.80 27.39 -2.56
C GLU A 267 -10.57 28.28 -3.53
N LEU A 268 -10.86 27.80 -4.75
CA LEU A 268 -11.64 28.53 -5.76
C LEU A 268 -13.03 28.92 -5.22
N GLY A 269 -13.22 30.21 -4.93
CA GLY A 269 -14.47 30.79 -4.45
C GLY A 269 -14.87 30.42 -3.00
N GLY A 270 -14.00 29.74 -2.26
CA GLY A 270 -14.23 29.37 -0.87
C GLY A 270 -15.38 28.38 -0.63
N ARG A 271 -15.90 28.33 0.60
CA ARG A 271 -16.90 27.33 1.05
C ARG A 271 -18.30 27.49 0.45
N MET A 272 -18.69 28.71 0.07
CA MET A 272 -20.03 29.01 -0.45
C MET A 272 -20.15 28.84 -1.97
N ALA A 273 -19.03 28.57 -2.65
CA ALA A 273 -18.99 28.36 -4.07
C ALA A 273 -19.45 26.95 -4.45
N ILE A 274 -20.30 26.87 -5.47
CA ILE A 274 -20.80 25.62 -6.08
C ILE A 274 -20.39 25.57 -7.56
N ASP A 275 -20.47 24.39 -8.17
CA ASP A 275 -20.19 24.19 -9.61
C ASP A 275 -18.84 24.82 -10.02
N LYS A 276 -17.78 24.36 -9.37
CA LYS A 276 -16.42 24.88 -9.52
C LYS A 276 -15.73 24.17 -10.67
N LYS A 277 -15.05 24.93 -11.53
CA LYS A 277 -14.27 24.37 -12.63
C LYS A 277 -13.00 25.18 -12.86
N LEU A 278 -11.89 24.47 -13.03
CA LEU A 278 -10.62 25.06 -13.46
C LEU A 278 -10.67 25.28 -14.98
N THR A 279 -10.25 26.47 -15.41
CA THR A 279 -10.08 26.83 -16.83
C THR A 279 -8.63 26.75 -17.25
N GLU A 280 -7.71 27.01 -16.31
CA GLU A 280 -6.27 26.91 -16.51
C GLU A 280 -5.63 26.31 -15.25
N PHE A 281 -4.66 25.42 -15.45
CA PHE A 281 -3.89 24.81 -14.38
C PHE A 281 -2.47 24.55 -14.90
N ILE A 282 -1.49 25.21 -14.28
CA ILE A 282 -0.07 25.08 -14.63
C ILE A 282 0.66 24.65 -13.35
N ALA A 283 1.33 23.51 -13.40
CA ALA A 283 2.10 22.98 -12.28
C ALA A 283 3.57 22.73 -12.68
N ASP A 284 4.49 23.41 -12.02
CA ASP A 284 5.93 23.09 -12.01
C ASP A 284 6.26 22.40 -10.67
N ILE A 285 6.31 21.07 -10.70
CA ILE A 285 6.56 20.23 -9.53
C ILE A 285 7.93 19.56 -9.70
N LYS A 286 8.84 19.89 -8.78
CA LYS A 286 10.20 19.34 -8.73
C LYS A 286 10.35 18.41 -7.54
N THR A 287 10.70 17.16 -7.81
CA THR A 287 10.90 16.11 -6.80
C THR A 287 12.38 15.78 -6.66
N SER A 288 12.87 15.64 -5.44
CA SER A 288 14.29 15.35 -5.16
C SER A 288 14.48 14.60 -3.84
N ASN A 289 15.72 14.15 -3.58
CA ASN A 289 16.17 13.54 -2.31
C ASN A 289 15.23 12.44 -1.75
N PRO A 290 14.92 11.40 -2.53
CA PRO A 290 14.10 10.29 -2.06
C PRO A 290 14.84 9.53 -0.95
N ARG A 291 14.23 9.47 0.24
CA ARG A 291 14.79 8.75 1.40
C ARG A 291 13.89 7.57 1.75
N LEU A 292 14.44 6.36 1.72
CA LEU A 292 13.71 5.17 2.14
C LEU A 292 13.64 5.11 3.66
N VAL A 293 12.42 5.09 4.18
CA VAL A 293 12.15 5.08 5.62
C VAL A 293 11.20 3.96 5.98
N LEU A 294 11.50 3.24 7.06
CA LEU A 294 10.67 2.18 7.61
C LEU A 294 9.80 2.74 8.75
N ALA A 295 8.51 2.88 8.50
CA ALA A 295 7.54 3.36 9.47
C ALA A 295 6.84 2.19 10.20
N PRO A 296 6.96 2.08 11.53
CA PRO A 296 6.29 1.05 12.30
C PRO A 296 4.78 1.30 12.38
N LEU A 297 4.00 0.32 12.00
CA LEU A 297 2.54 0.30 12.07
C LEU A 297 2.09 -0.95 12.83
N TRP A 298 1.31 -0.75 13.89
CA TRP A 298 0.65 -1.82 14.62
C TRP A 298 -0.75 -2.04 14.07
N ILE A 299 -1.01 -3.23 13.55
CA ILE A 299 -2.34 -3.69 13.14
C ILE A 299 -2.86 -4.62 14.24
N ILE A 300 -3.97 -4.22 14.87
CA ILE A 300 -4.53 -4.90 16.03
C ILE A 300 -5.93 -5.36 15.70
N THR A 301 -6.11 -6.68 15.76
CA THR A 301 -7.41 -7.34 15.65
C THR A 301 -7.92 -7.60 17.05
N TYR A 302 -9.10 -7.09 17.37
CA TYR A 302 -9.69 -7.22 18.69
C TYR A 302 -11.17 -7.59 18.61
N SER A 303 -11.67 -8.20 19.68
CA SER A 303 -13.06 -8.61 19.78
C SER A 303 -13.81 -7.86 20.87
N TRP A 304 -15.09 -7.61 20.60
CA TRP A 304 -16.04 -7.06 21.56
C TRP A 304 -17.43 -7.66 21.32
N ARG A 305 -18.02 -8.28 22.36
CA ARG A 305 -19.33 -8.95 22.31
C ARG A 305 -19.48 -9.95 21.15
N GLY A 306 -18.42 -10.68 20.82
CA GLY A 306 -18.43 -11.71 19.77
C GLY A 306 -18.16 -11.18 18.35
N SER A 307 -18.08 -9.86 18.14
CA SER A 307 -17.68 -9.26 16.86
C SER A 307 -16.19 -8.92 16.86
N ILE A 308 -15.57 -9.01 15.68
CA ILE A 308 -14.14 -8.73 15.45
C ILE A 308 -14.00 -7.37 14.79
N TYR A 309 -12.97 -6.62 15.17
CA TYR A 309 -12.68 -5.27 14.73
C TYR A 309 -11.18 -5.11 14.52
N THR A 310 -10.80 -4.22 13.60
CA THR A 310 -9.40 -3.91 13.29
C THR A 310 -9.06 -2.46 13.65
N ALA A 311 -7.85 -2.24 14.18
CA ALA A 311 -7.31 -0.92 14.41
C ALA A 311 -5.85 -0.82 13.97
N ALA A 312 -5.47 0.36 13.50
CA ALA A 312 -4.10 0.75 13.19
C ALA A 312 -3.62 1.81 14.18
N VAL A 313 -2.45 1.58 14.77
CA VAL A 313 -1.80 2.49 15.69
C VAL A 313 -0.38 2.77 15.18
N SER A 314 -0.01 4.05 15.11
CA SER A 314 1.34 4.43 14.72
C SER A 314 2.33 3.99 15.78
N GLY A 315 3.36 3.24 15.38
CA GLY A 315 4.50 2.96 16.22
C GLY A 315 5.46 4.14 16.37
N ILE A 316 5.29 5.22 15.57
CA ILE A 316 6.17 6.39 15.59
C ILE A 316 5.86 7.28 16.80
N ASP A 317 4.58 7.59 17.01
CA ASP A 317 4.12 8.49 18.08
C ASP A 317 3.15 7.84 19.07
N GLY A 318 2.91 6.53 18.91
CA GLY A 318 2.07 5.72 19.81
C GLY A 318 0.57 6.01 19.68
N LYS A 319 0.12 6.77 18.68
CA LYS A 319 -1.27 7.22 18.57
C LYS A 319 -2.06 6.40 17.57
N ALA A 320 -3.32 6.15 17.89
CA ALA A 320 -4.24 5.48 16.97
C ALA A 320 -4.43 6.33 15.71
N LEU A 321 -4.34 5.70 14.55
CA LEU A 321 -4.51 6.31 13.23
C LEU A 321 -5.93 6.08 12.72
N ARG A 322 -6.37 4.81 12.80
CA ARG A 322 -7.68 4.36 12.33
C ARG A 322 -8.16 3.21 13.22
N ALA A 323 -9.46 3.16 13.51
CA ALA A 323 -10.05 2.06 14.28
C ALA A 323 -11.49 1.80 13.86
N GLU A 324 -11.84 0.54 13.65
CA GLU A 324 -13.22 0.10 13.53
C GLU A 324 -13.83 0.05 14.92
N LEU A 325 -14.84 0.87 15.20
CA LEU A 325 -15.47 0.96 16.51
C LEU A 325 -16.81 0.23 16.52
N PRO A 326 -17.15 -0.49 17.60
CA PRO A 326 -18.49 -1.07 17.73
C PRO A 326 -19.54 0.03 17.75
N LEU A 327 -20.54 -0.09 16.87
CA LEU A 327 -21.69 0.80 16.86
C LEU A 327 -22.42 0.73 18.21
N THR A 328 -22.68 1.89 18.80
CA THR A 328 -23.43 1.98 20.05
C THR A 328 -24.90 1.67 19.78
N LEU A 329 -25.60 1.09 20.78
CA LEU A 329 -27.05 0.91 20.71
C LEU A 329 -27.77 2.23 20.45
N GLY A 330 -27.29 3.33 21.05
CA GLY A 330 -27.82 4.67 20.81
C GLY A 330 -27.70 5.12 19.35
N LYS A 331 -26.54 4.92 18.71
CA LYS A 331 -26.39 5.24 17.27
C LYS A 331 -27.25 4.36 16.38
N ARG A 332 -27.37 3.06 16.70
CA ARG A 332 -28.28 2.15 15.97
C ARG A 332 -29.73 2.62 16.09
N LEU A 333 -30.17 2.95 17.29
CA LEU A 333 -31.52 3.45 17.54
C LEU A 333 -31.75 4.81 16.86
N PHE A 334 -30.77 5.70 16.88
CA PHE A 334 -30.82 6.96 16.13
C PHE A 334 -31.04 6.70 14.63
N TYR A 335 -30.29 5.79 14.01
CA TYR A 335 -30.48 5.48 12.59
C TYR A 335 -31.83 4.82 12.30
N ILE A 336 -32.31 3.93 13.16
CA ILE A 336 -33.63 3.30 13.02
C ILE A 336 -34.75 4.35 13.15
N THR A 337 -34.68 5.20 14.17
CA THR A 337 -35.66 6.28 14.38
C THR A 337 -35.61 7.29 13.24
N ALA A 338 -34.43 7.69 12.78
CA ALA A 338 -34.26 8.57 11.62
C ALA A 338 -34.87 7.96 10.35
N ALA A 339 -34.68 6.66 10.11
CA ALA A 339 -35.32 5.96 9.00
C ALA A 339 -36.85 5.97 9.13
N TYR A 340 -37.38 5.67 10.32
CA TYR A 340 -38.82 5.69 10.60
C TYR A 340 -39.44 7.08 10.38
N PHE A 341 -38.84 8.14 10.93
CA PHE A 341 -39.31 9.50 10.73
C PHE A 341 -39.18 9.97 9.28
N THR A 342 -38.14 9.54 8.56
CA THR A 342 -37.99 9.82 7.11
C THR A 342 -39.13 9.18 6.31
N ALA A 343 -39.51 7.94 6.63
CA ALA A 343 -40.62 7.25 5.98
C ALA A 343 -41.98 7.90 6.28
N ILE A 344 -42.23 8.30 7.54
CA ILE A 344 -43.45 9.04 7.91
C ILE A 344 -43.50 10.39 7.21
N PHE A 345 -42.40 11.14 7.24
CA PHE A 345 -42.31 12.45 6.61
C PHE A 345 -42.53 12.34 5.10
N LEU A 346 -41.95 11.32 4.46
CA LEU A 346 -42.21 11.00 3.06
C LEU A 346 -43.70 10.77 2.79
N GLY A 347 -44.37 9.94 3.60
CA GLY A 347 -45.80 9.66 3.45
C GLY A 347 -46.67 10.91 3.61
N GLY A 348 -46.39 11.73 4.62
CA GLY A 348 -47.10 13.00 4.85
C GLY A 348 -46.87 14.03 3.75
N LEU A 349 -45.63 14.12 3.23
CA LEU A 349 -45.28 15.03 2.14
C LEU A 349 -45.92 14.60 0.82
N LEU A 350 -46.00 13.30 0.54
CA LEU A 350 -46.71 12.75 -0.63
C LEU A 350 -48.20 13.08 -0.57
N GLU A 351 -48.86 12.84 0.57
CA GLU A 351 -50.28 13.15 0.76
C GLU A 351 -50.57 14.64 0.62
N LEU A 352 -49.71 15.50 1.19
CA LEU A 352 -49.84 16.95 1.09
C LEU A 352 -49.71 17.43 -0.36
N VAL A 353 -48.72 16.92 -1.09
CA VAL A 353 -48.50 17.26 -2.52
C VAL A 353 -49.65 16.76 -3.38
N TYR A 354 -50.17 15.57 -3.11
CA TYR A 354 -51.33 15.02 -3.81
C TYR A 354 -52.58 15.90 -3.61
N ARG A 355 -52.82 16.40 -2.39
CA ARG A 355 -53.98 17.25 -2.09
C ARG A 355 -53.87 18.69 -2.62
N LEU A 356 -52.67 19.26 -2.66
CA LEU A 356 -52.43 20.65 -3.07
C LEU A 356 -52.04 20.81 -4.55
N GLY A 357 -51.72 19.70 -5.23
CA GLY A 357 -51.25 19.71 -6.61
C GLY A 357 -52.39 19.94 -7.60
N ASN A 358 -52.36 21.08 -8.29
CA ASN A 358 -53.17 21.33 -9.48
C ASN A 358 -52.22 21.45 -10.68
N SER A 359 -52.08 20.38 -11.48
CA SER A 359 -51.52 20.33 -12.87
C SER A 359 -50.87 18.98 -13.23
N ASP A 360 -50.56 18.80 -14.52
CA ASP A 360 -49.81 17.68 -15.14
C ASP A 360 -48.43 17.39 -14.52
N ASP A 361 -47.78 18.35 -13.86
CA ASP A 361 -46.44 18.15 -13.27
C ASP A 361 -46.46 17.53 -11.86
N THR A 362 -47.63 17.35 -11.26
CA THR A 362 -47.79 16.76 -9.92
C THR A 362 -47.27 15.32 -9.86
N GLY A 363 -47.47 14.54 -10.93
CA GLY A 363 -47.00 13.14 -11.00
C GLY A 363 -45.47 13.01 -10.97
N LYS A 364 -44.75 13.91 -11.67
CA LYS A 364 -43.28 13.93 -11.65
C LYS A 364 -42.74 14.32 -10.27
N LEU A 365 -43.38 15.29 -9.62
CA LEU A 365 -43.01 15.73 -8.28
C LEU A 365 -43.17 14.60 -7.24
N LEU A 366 -44.28 13.87 -7.30
CA LEU A 366 -44.53 12.70 -6.45
C LEU A 366 -43.46 11.62 -6.63
N LEU A 367 -43.08 11.30 -7.88
CA LEU A 367 -42.02 10.32 -8.16
C LEU A 367 -40.66 10.75 -7.60
N LEU A 368 -40.29 12.04 -7.73
CA LEU A 368 -39.04 12.56 -7.17
C LEU A 368 -39.01 12.51 -5.64
N ILE A 369 -40.13 12.86 -5.00
CA ILE A 369 -40.31 12.79 -3.54
C ILE A 369 -40.14 11.33 -3.08
N LEU A 370 -40.85 10.40 -3.73
CA LEU A 370 -40.83 8.98 -3.41
C LEU A 370 -39.43 8.39 -3.58
N ALA A 371 -38.75 8.67 -4.70
CA ALA A 371 -37.37 8.27 -4.92
C ALA A 371 -36.42 8.83 -3.85
N GLY A 372 -36.53 10.13 -3.53
CA GLY A 372 -35.69 10.78 -2.52
C GLY A 372 -35.89 10.20 -1.11
N GLY A 373 -37.14 9.97 -0.70
CA GLY A 373 -37.44 9.41 0.61
C GLY A 373 -37.09 7.93 0.73
N VAL A 374 -37.24 7.14 -0.33
CA VAL A 374 -36.75 5.74 -0.36
C VAL A 374 -35.23 5.71 -0.22
N VAL A 375 -34.51 6.52 -0.99
CA VAL A 375 -33.03 6.64 -0.90
C VAL A 375 -32.60 7.06 0.50
N GLY A 376 -33.27 8.07 1.09
CA GLY A 376 -32.98 8.53 2.46
C GLY A 376 -33.24 7.46 3.52
N THR A 377 -34.36 6.75 3.42
CA THR A 377 -34.71 5.66 4.36
C THR A 377 -33.72 4.51 4.27
N LEU A 378 -33.37 4.09 3.04
CA LEU A 378 -32.35 3.05 2.80
C LEU A 378 -30.97 3.47 3.31
N PHE A 379 -30.59 4.73 3.15
CA PHE A 379 -29.34 5.26 3.70
C PHE A 379 -29.27 5.11 5.23
N PHE A 380 -30.33 5.49 5.94
CA PHE A 380 -30.36 5.37 7.40
C PHE A 380 -30.39 3.90 7.86
N LEU A 381 -31.20 3.05 7.22
CA LEU A 381 -31.24 1.61 7.53
C LEU A 381 -29.87 0.96 7.29
N ARG A 382 -29.21 1.23 6.15
CA ARG A 382 -27.87 0.71 5.86
C ARG A 382 -26.87 1.10 6.94
N ASN A 383 -26.95 2.31 7.47
CA ASN A 383 -26.07 2.75 8.57
C ASN A 383 -26.45 2.15 9.93
N ALA A 384 -27.72 1.85 10.18
CA ALA A 384 -28.17 1.18 11.41
C ALA A 384 -27.58 -0.23 11.56
N PHE A 385 -27.46 -0.94 10.44
CA PHE A 385 -27.00 -2.34 10.39
C PHE A 385 -25.52 -2.50 10.06
N LYS A 386 -24.75 -1.41 9.97
CA LYS A 386 -23.29 -1.51 9.91
C LYS A 386 -22.77 -2.29 11.14
N GLU A 387 -21.72 -3.06 10.92
CA GLU A 387 -21.07 -3.82 11.99
C GLU A 387 -20.19 -2.90 12.86
N TYR A 388 -19.57 -1.92 12.22
CA TYR A 388 -18.68 -0.95 12.85
C TYR A 388 -18.87 0.47 12.29
N GLU A 389 -18.36 1.43 13.06
CA GLU A 389 -18.14 2.80 12.64
C GLU A 389 -16.63 3.04 12.48
N LEU A 390 -16.21 3.54 11.33
CA LEU A 390 -14.79 3.79 11.08
C LEU A 390 -14.39 5.12 11.74
N TRP A 391 -13.55 5.05 12.76
CA TRP A 391 -12.90 6.21 13.35
C TRP A 391 -11.57 6.48 12.64
N ARG A 392 -11.36 7.74 12.26
CA ARG A 392 -10.11 8.26 11.67
C ARG A 392 -9.68 9.47 12.47
N ARG A 393 -8.37 9.68 12.56
CA ARG A 393 -7.78 10.76 13.35
C ARG A 393 -7.80 12.11 12.65
#